data_AF-A0A4Q9KJM5-F1
#
_entry.id   AF-A0A4Q9KJM5-F1
#
_cell.length_a   1.000
_cell.length_b   1.000
_cell.length_c   1.000
_cell.angle_alpha   90.00
_cell.angle_beta   90.00
_cell.angle_gamma   90.00
#
_symmetry.space_group_name_H-M   'P 1'
#
loop_
_entity.id
_entity.type
_entity.pdbx_description
1 polymer ?
#
loop_
_entity_poly.entity_id
_entity_poly.type
_entity_poly.pdbx_seq_one_letter_code
_entity_poly.pdbx_strand_id
1 'polypeptide(L)'
;MDMTDRLAARLTHRLRHLRGTQESFTIDLGDAFVQAASYEGDAVLIEFTGDEFLPEDRRLSGVQHDELLRLGFNRPGDVSPNWWIGIEDGNERSLYAAARAAVTALTEFHGVPADAWDEELPLYRWTSEVPQTAEPRTMPASGEGESLTMETTLGSVALFANGHATFNGETWDDRPVREWYPTKDGRLAVTLAVPRGEHFLHVGFVPETDANAALLRSYVPSRDELTSLAQRLAVHEQYALTCIESGTMVHYVLASAASRLSDAEGARKASEIVGWDLAPRLAAAEAAVDAFWRRKTADNNREQQHDEEKTWQAIQAWVRISPWKDDFDFEVIPTPPRPWAIASPEVEIQRIYR
;
A
#
# COMPACT_ATOMS: atom_id res chain seq x y z
N MET A 1 13.55 4.43 14.40
CA MET A 1 12.56 3.35 14.60
C MET A 1 13.31 2.04 14.55
N ASP A 2 13.17 1.24 15.61
CA ASP A 2 13.78 -0.09 15.73
C ASP A 2 13.13 -1.08 14.75
N MET A 3 13.82 -2.17 14.41
CA MET A 3 13.32 -3.20 13.49
C MET A 3 12.00 -3.81 13.99
N THR A 4 11.90 -4.07 15.29
CA THR A 4 10.69 -4.58 15.94
C THR A 4 9.49 -3.64 15.73
N ASP A 5 9.68 -2.33 15.91
CA ASP A 5 8.61 -1.35 15.69
C ASP A 5 8.16 -1.31 14.23
N ARG A 6 9.07 -1.52 13.27
CA ARG A 6 8.76 -1.57 11.83
C ARG A 6 7.94 -2.81 11.47
N LEU A 7 8.34 -3.98 11.96
CA LEU A 7 7.62 -5.23 11.73
C LEU A 7 6.24 -5.20 12.40
N ALA A 8 6.15 -4.63 13.61
CA ALA A 8 4.90 -4.43 14.31
C ALA A 8 3.94 -3.54 13.51
N ALA A 9 4.42 -2.42 12.96
CA ALA A 9 3.61 -1.54 12.12
C ALA A 9 3.07 -2.26 10.87
N ARG A 10 3.90 -3.09 10.22
CA ARG A 10 3.47 -3.88 9.04
C ARG A 10 2.41 -4.90 9.39
N LEU A 11 2.60 -5.64 10.49
CA LEU A 11 1.62 -6.62 10.95
C LEU A 11 0.31 -5.93 11.36
N THR A 12 0.39 -4.79 12.05
CA THR A 12 -0.78 -3.95 12.42
C THR A 12 -1.60 -3.58 11.20
N HIS A 13 -0.96 -3.17 10.11
CA HIS A 13 -1.66 -2.84 8.86
C HIS A 13 -2.47 -4.02 8.31
N ARG A 14 -1.89 -5.24 8.34
CA ARG A 14 -2.59 -6.46 7.91
C ARG A 14 -3.75 -6.83 8.84
N LEU A 15 -3.58 -6.66 10.16
CA LEU A 15 -4.65 -6.87 11.15
C LEU A 15 -5.82 -5.89 10.95
N ARG A 16 -5.54 -4.63 10.58
CA ARG A 16 -6.59 -3.65 10.29
C ARG A 16 -7.47 -4.09 9.12
N HIS A 17 -6.87 -4.56 8.03
CA HIS A 17 -7.64 -5.03 6.87
C HIS A 17 -8.37 -6.36 7.14
N LEU A 18 -7.98 -7.08 8.19
CA LEU A 18 -8.68 -8.28 8.64
C LEU A 18 -9.93 -7.96 9.47
N ARG A 19 -9.93 -6.83 10.18
CA ARG A 19 -11.03 -6.41 11.05
C ARG A 19 -12.37 -6.37 10.31
N GLY A 20 -13.41 -6.98 10.86
CA GLY A 20 -14.76 -6.96 10.29
C GLY A 20 -14.99 -7.90 9.10
N THR A 21 -13.97 -8.64 8.65
CA THR A 21 -14.09 -9.47 7.44
C THR A 21 -14.53 -10.91 7.70
N GLN A 22 -14.41 -11.39 8.95
CA GLN A 22 -14.53 -12.82 9.30
C GLN A 22 -13.51 -13.74 8.58
N GLU A 23 -12.47 -13.17 7.97
CA GLU A 23 -11.42 -13.93 7.32
C GLU A 23 -10.25 -14.20 8.28
N SER A 24 -9.25 -14.95 7.80
CA SER A 24 -8.01 -15.20 8.52
C SER A 24 -6.81 -15.20 7.56
N PHE A 25 -5.62 -14.95 8.10
CA PHE A 25 -4.37 -15.15 7.39
C PHE A 25 -3.34 -15.83 8.28
N THR A 26 -2.41 -16.54 7.67
CA THR A 26 -1.25 -17.16 8.35
C THR A 26 0.03 -16.69 7.67
N ILE A 27 1.06 -16.48 8.48
CA ILE A 27 2.43 -16.15 8.10
C ILE A 27 3.28 -17.32 8.59
N ASP A 28 3.85 -18.06 7.65
CA ASP A 28 4.78 -19.16 7.94
C ASP A 28 6.19 -18.59 8.15
N LEU A 29 6.81 -18.93 9.28
CA LEU A 29 8.15 -18.49 9.67
C LEU A 29 9.07 -19.70 9.91
N GLY A 30 8.79 -20.81 9.23
CA GLY A 30 9.51 -22.07 9.34
C GLY A 30 8.95 -22.95 10.46
N ASP A 31 9.68 -23.09 11.56
CA ASP A 31 9.25 -23.91 12.71
C ASP A 31 8.18 -23.21 13.56
N ALA A 32 7.88 -21.94 13.28
CA ALA A 32 6.85 -21.14 13.96
C ALA A 32 5.98 -20.42 12.92
N PHE A 33 4.81 -19.97 13.35
CA PHE A 33 3.89 -19.16 12.54
C PHE A 33 3.28 -18.04 13.37
N VAL A 34 2.75 -17.03 12.68
CA VAL A 34 1.74 -16.11 13.21
C VAL A 34 0.46 -16.27 12.40
N GLN A 35 -0.66 -16.42 13.09
CA GLN A 35 -1.98 -16.45 12.47
C GLN A 35 -2.84 -15.36 13.09
N ALA A 36 -3.69 -14.75 12.27
CA ALA A 36 -4.70 -13.84 12.76
C ALA A 36 -6.06 -14.13 12.13
N ALA A 37 -7.11 -13.90 12.89
CA ALA A 37 -8.50 -14.11 12.45
C ALA A 37 -9.40 -12.98 12.95
N SER A 38 -10.34 -12.55 12.13
CA SER A 38 -11.49 -11.76 12.58
C SER A 38 -12.64 -12.70 12.92
N TYR A 39 -13.29 -12.52 14.07
CA TYR A 39 -14.27 -13.49 14.57
C TYR A 39 -15.63 -12.91 14.98
N GLU A 40 -15.70 -11.68 15.49
CA GLU A 40 -16.99 -11.05 15.83
C GLU A 40 -16.92 -9.52 15.66
N GLY A 41 -17.72 -8.96 14.75
CA GLY A 41 -17.67 -7.51 14.48
C GLY A 41 -16.25 -7.05 14.18
N ASP A 42 -15.78 -6.07 14.94
CA ASP A 42 -14.44 -5.51 14.81
C ASP A 42 -13.37 -6.31 15.59
N ALA A 43 -13.71 -7.45 16.18
CA ALA A 43 -12.77 -8.24 16.95
C ALA A 43 -11.73 -8.95 16.07
N VAL A 44 -10.48 -8.95 16.55
CA VAL A 44 -9.35 -9.62 15.90
C VAL A 44 -8.58 -10.43 16.95
N LEU A 45 -8.23 -11.67 16.60
CA LEU A 45 -7.36 -12.52 17.39
C LEU A 45 -6.04 -12.68 16.64
N ILE A 46 -4.92 -12.58 17.35
CA ILE A 46 -3.59 -12.96 16.87
C ILE A 46 -3.07 -14.10 17.72
N GLU A 47 -2.50 -15.12 17.09
CA GLU A 47 -1.87 -16.24 17.75
C GLU A 47 -0.55 -16.65 17.08
N PHE A 48 0.31 -17.31 17.86
CA PHE A 48 1.53 -17.92 17.37
C PHE A 48 1.74 -19.31 17.99
N THR A 49 2.59 -20.09 17.35
CA THR A 49 2.85 -21.51 17.66
C THR A 49 3.05 -21.79 19.14
N GLY A 50 2.24 -22.71 19.69
CA GLY A 50 2.41 -23.26 21.03
C GLY A 50 3.57 -24.26 21.15
N ASP A 51 4.11 -24.42 22.36
CA ASP A 51 5.27 -25.29 22.65
C ASP A 51 5.07 -26.75 22.24
N GLU A 52 3.83 -27.23 22.21
CA GLU A 52 3.54 -28.62 21.83
C GLU A 52 3.88 -28.92 20.36
N PHE A 53 3.86 -27.89 19.52
CA PHE A 53 4.17 -27.99 18.09
C PHE A 53 5.64 -27.68 17.78
N LEU A 54 6.40 -27.20 18.76
CA LEU A 54 7.82 -26.88 18.60
C LEU A 54 8.72 -28.11 18.87
N PRO A 55 9.86 -28.23 18.17
CA PRO A 55 10.94 -29.14 18.53
C PRO A 55 11.36 -28.97 20.00
N GLU A 56 11.76 -30.05 20.68
CA GLU A 56 12.07 -30.03 22.12
C GLU A 56 13.13 -28.99 22.50
N ASP A 57 14.13 -28.76 21.64
CA ASP A 57 15.21 -27.78 21.84
C ASP A 57 14.79 -26.33 21.54
N ARG A 58 13.57 -26.13 21.02
CA ARG A 58 12.99 -24.83 20.65
C ARG A 58 11.80 -24.43 21.50
N ARG A 59 11.35 -25.29 22.42
CA ARG A 59 10.29 -24.95 23.37
C ARG A 59 10.69 -23.80 24.28
N LEU A 60 9.71 -22.97 24.63
CA LEU A 60 9.94 -21.83 25.49
C LEU A 60 10.22 -22.26 26.94
N SER A 61 11.13 -21.54 27.58
CA SER A 61 11.41 -21.70 29.01
C SER A 61 10.31 -21.05 29.87
N GLY A 62 10.21 -21.46 31.14
CA GLY A 62 9.26 -20.85 32.07
C GLY A 62 9.43 -19.33 32.25
N VAL A 63 10.65 -18.80 32.08
CA VAL A 63 10.90 -17.35 32.11
C VAL A 63 10.28 -16.67 30.89
N GLN A 64 10.37 -17.30 29.71
CA GLN A 64 9.76 -16.78 28.49
C GLN A 64 8.22 -16.88 28.56
N HIS A 65 7.66 -17.92 29.16
CA HIS A 65 6.21 -18.00 29.43
C HIS A 65 5.71 -16.84 30.30
N ASP A 66 6.44 -16.52 31.38
CA ASP A 66 6.09 -15.39 32.24
C ASP A 66 6.18 -14.06 31.50
N GLU A 67 7.13 -13.91 30.57
CA GLU A 67 7.25 -12.70 29.76
C GLU A 67 6.14 -12.59 28.71
N LEU A 68 5.72 -13.68 28.09
CA LEU A 68 4.57 -13.70 27.18
C LEU A 68 3.29 -13.25 27.89
N LEU A 69 3.08 -13.69 29.12
CA LEU A 69 1.97 -13.22 29.94
C LEU A 69 2.06 -11.71 30.23
N ARG A 70 3.26 -11.16 30.44
CA ARG A 70 3.44 -9.70 30.60
C ARG A 70 3.18 -8.91 29.32
N LEU A 71 3.50 -9.49 28.16
CA LEU A 71 3.19 -8.93 26.85
C LEU A 71 1.69 -9.01 26.51
N GLY A 72 0.89 -9.74 27.29
CA GLY A 72 -0.56 -9.80 27.18
C GLY A 72 -1.09 -11.08 26.52
N PHE A 73 -0.24 -12.06 26.24
CA PHE A 73 -0.68 -13.35 25.70
C PHE A 73 -1.43 -14.18 26.73
N ASN A 74 -2.43 -14.91 26.26
CA ASN A 74 -3.09 -15.97 26.99
C ASN A 74 -2.34 -17.28 26.79
N ARG A 75 -2.39 -18.15 27.81
CA ARG A 75 -1.74 -19.48 27.74
C ARG A 75 -2.46 -20.39 26.75
N PRO A 76 -1.71 -21.26 26.05
CA PRO A 76 -2.27 -22.43 25.40
C PRO A 76 -3.14 -23.26 26.35
N GLY A 77 -4.25 -23.78 25.84
CA GLY A 77 -5.13 -24.70 26.55
C GLY A 77 -5.84 -25.64 25.58
N ASP A 78 -6.74 -26.49 26.11
CA ASP A 78 -7.35 -27.58 25.34
C ASP A 78 -8.14 -27.16 24.08
N VAL A 79 -8.58 -25.89 24.02
CA VAL A 79 -9.38 -25.33 22.92
C VAL A 79 -8.54 -24.45 21.98
N SER A 80 -7.55 -23.74 22.51
CA SER A 80 -6.61 -22.93 21.72
C SER A 80 -5.20 -23.34 22.12
N PRO A 81 -4.55 -24.23 21.34
CA PRO A 81 -3.26 -24.82 21.68
C PRO A 81 -2.08 -23.86 21.43
N ASN A 82 -2.35 -22.63 21.00
CA ASN A 82 -1.38 -21.61 20.64
C ASN A 82 -1.37 -20.48 21.68
N TRP A 83 -0.32 -19.67 21.68
CA TRP A 83 -0.30 -18.43 22.46
C TRP A 83 -1.08 -17.36 21.70
N TRP A 84 -2.01 -16.66 22.36
CA TRP A 84 -2.92 -15.75 21.65
C TRP A 84 -3.27 -14.46 22.40
N ILE A 85 -3.59 -13.41 21.66
CA ILE A 85 -4.14 -12.13 22.15
C ILE A 85 -5.45 -11.87 21.40
N GLY A 86 -6.53 -11.69 22.15
CA GLY A 86 -7.83 -11.23 21.62
C GLY A 86 -7.95 -9.71 21.73
N ILE A 87 -8.51 -9.10 20.70
CA ILE A 87 -8.68 -7.64 20.57
C ILE A 87 -10.15 -7.38 20.27
N GLU A 88 -10.97 -7.31 21.33
CA GLU A 88 -12.43 -7.36 21.22
C GLU A 88 -13.06 -6.14 20.52
N ASP A 89 -12.45 -4.97 20.68
CA ASP A 89 -12.95 -3.70 20.11
C ASP A 89 -12.22 -3.31 18.82
N GLY A 90 -11.26 -4.13 18.37
CA GLY A 90 -10.48 -3.89 17.16
C GLY A 90 -9.72 -2.57 17.13
N ASN A 91 -9.52 -1.88 18.26
CA ASN A 91 -8.98 -0.52 18.24
C ASN A 91 -7.50 -0.50 17.83
N GLU A 92 -7.08 0.57 17.14
CA GLU A 92 -5.74 0.69 16.54
C GLU A 92 -4.60 0.56 17.56
N ARG A 93 -4.78 1.11 18.76
CA ARG A 93 -3.76 1.02 19.83
C ARG A 93 -3.55 -0.43 20.27
N SER A 94 -4.64 -1.20 20.33
CA SER A 94 -4.62 -2.60 20.78
C SER A 94 -4.13 -3.53 19.67
N LEU A 95 -4.50 -3.25 18.40
CA LEU A 95 -3.92 -3.90 17.23
C LEU A 95 -2.40 -3.72 17.18
N TYR A 96 -1.91 -2.48 17.36
CA TYR A 96 -0.47 -2.22 17.37
C TYR A 96 0.25 -2.86 18.57
N ALA A 97 -0.34 -2.79 19.76
CA ALA A 97 0.23 -3.42 20.94
C ALA A 97 0.35 -4.95 20.78
N ALA A 98 -0.70 -5.60 20.26
CA ALA A 98 -0.72 -7.03 20.01
C ALA A 98 0.26 -7.45 18.90
N ALA A 99 0.31 -6.68 17.79
CA ALA A 99 1.28 -6.90 16.72
C ALA A 99 2.72 -6.77 17.23
N ARG A 100 3.01 -5.75 18.04
CA ARG A 100 4.33 -5.57 18.66
C ARG A 100 4.66 -6.72 19.60
N ALA A 101 3.71 -7.16 20.43
CA ALA A 101 3.89 -8.30 21.32
C ALA A 101 4.22 -9.59 20.54
N ALA A 102 3.52 -9.86 19.44
CA ALA A 102 3.77 -11.03 18.59
C ALA A 102 5.12 -10.98 17.89
N VAL A 103 5.50 -9.82 17.34
CA VAL A 103 6.83 -9.64 16.74
C VAL A 103 7.91 -9.83 17.79
N THR A 104 7.82 -9.19 18.95
CA THR A 104 8.77 -9.35 20.06
C THR A 104 8.89 -10.81 20.48
N ALA A 105 7.77 -11.51 20.68
CA ALA A 105 7.79 -12.91 21.07
C ALA A 105 8.55 -13.78 20.07
N LEU A 106 8.24 -13.65 18.79
CA LEU A 106 8.83 -14.46 17.74
C LEU A 106 10.30 -14.10 17.45
N THR A 107 10.67 -12.82 17.47
CA THR A 107 12.06 -12.41 17.21
C THR A 107 12.96 -12.65 18.42
N GLU A 108 12.52 -12.29 19.63
CA GLU A 108 13.36 -12.35 20.82
C GLU A 108 13.33 -13.71 21.51
N PHE A 109 12.19 -14.42 21.51
CA PHE A 109 12.06 -15.69 22.23
C PHE A 109 12.20 -16.91 21.33
N HIS A 110 11.62 -16.88 20.12
CA HIS A 110 11.78 -17.97 19.14
C HIS A 110 12.99 -17.80 18.23
N GLY A 111 13.65 -16.63 18.27
CA GLY A 111 14.85 -16.36 17.47
C GLY A 111 14.56 -16.29 15.97
N VAL A 112 13.32 -15.97 15.58
CA VAL A 112 12.94 -15.77 14.18
C VAL A 112 13.70 -14.55 13.65
N PRO A 113 14.49 -14.70 12.58
CA PRO A 113 15.27 -13.59 12.05
C PRO A 113 14.36 -12.60 11.30
N ALA A 114 14.73 -11.33 11.27
CA ALA A 114 13.89 -10.26 10.73
C ALA A 114 13.63 -10.39 9.21
N ASP A 115 14.52 -11.04 8.46
CA ASP A 115 14.39 -11.29 7.03
C ASP A 115 13.29 -12.30 6.70
N ALA A 116 13.03 -13.29 7.58
CA ALA A 116 11.90 -14.21 7.43
C ALA A 116 10.55 -13.48 7.40
N TRP A 117 10.45 -12.32 8.08
CA TRP A 117 9.26 -11.49 8.03
C TRP A 117 9.16 -10.64 6.75
N ASP A 118 10.28 -10.28 6.14
CA ASP A 118 10.29 -9.41 4.94
C ASP A 118 9.70 -10.14 3.71
N GLU A 119 9.84 -11.46 3.62
CA GLU A 119 9.28 -12.27 2.53
C GLU A 119 7.75 -12.38 2.60
N GLU A 120 7.20 -12.51 3.81
CA GLU A 120 5.77 -12.77 4.05
C GLU A 120 4.94 -11.53 4.44
N LEU A 121 5.62 -10.46 4.88
CA LEU A 121 5.07 -9.10 5.02
C LEU A 121 5.79 -8.15 4.05
N PRO A 122 5.74 -8.41 2.73
CA PRO A 122 6.31 -7.48 1.76
C PRO A 122 5.55 -6.16 1.90
N LEU A 123 6.28 -5.05 1.85
CA LEU A 123 5.79 -3.68 2.00
C LEU A 123 4.56 -3.35 1.14
N TYR A 124 4.20 -4.16 0.13
CA TYR A 124 3.28 -3.76 -0.92
C TYR A 124 2.66 -4.92 -1.73
N ARG A 125 2.09 -5.95 -1.09
CA ARG A 125 1.22 -6.92 -1.81
C ARG A 125 0.02 -7.39 -1.00
N TRP A 126 -0.92 -6.49 -0.74
CA TRP A 126 -2.35 -6.78 -0.90
C TRP A 126 -3.17 -5.55 -0.53
N THR A 127 -3.86 -4.96 -1.50
CA THR A 127 -5.13 -4.31 -1.24
C THR A 127 -6.06 -4.71 -2.37
N SER A 128 -7.05 -5.55 -2.04
CA SER A 128 -8.27 -5.79 -2.82
C SER A 128 -9.21 -4.58 -2.82
N GLU A 129 -8.85 -3.52 -2.12
CA GLU A 129 -9.56 -2.26 -2.13
C GLU A 129 -9.30 -1.50 -3.42
N VAL A 130 -10.33 -1.43 -4.26
CA VAL A 130 -10.48 -0.39 -5.28
C VAL A 130 -10.63 0.94 -4.56
N PRO A 131 -9.67 1.89 -4.63
CA PRO A 131 -9.89 3.22 -4.09
C PRO A 131 -10.99 3.87 -4.94
N GLN A 132 -12.15 4.09 -4.33
CA GLN A 132 -13.25 4.84 -4.95
C GLN A 132 -12.91 6.33 -5.01
N THR A 133 -12.01 6.77 -5.90
CA THR A 133 -11.84 8.21 -6.19
C THR A 133 -11.39 8.54 -7.62
N ALA A 134 -11.12 7.59 -8.50
CA ALA A 134 -11.08 7.91 -9.93
C ALA A 134 -12.52 8.09 -10.40
N GLU A 135 -12.89 9.30 -10.88
CA GLU A 135 -14.17 9.49 -11.58
C GLU A 135 -14.33 8.37 -12.61
N PRO A 136 -15.50 7.72 -12.70
CA PRO A 136 -15.74 6.67 -13.68
C PRO A 136 -15.45 7.24 -15.06
N ARG A 137 -14.44 6.67 -15.73
CA ARG A 137 -14.00 7.13 -17.05
C ARG A 137 -15.20 7.02 -17.99
N THR A 138 -15.69 8.15 -18.49
CA THR A 138 -16.76 8.14 -19.47
C THR A 138 -16.24 7.50 -20.74
N MET A 139 -16.76 6.32 -21.07
CA MET A 139 -16.33 5.59 -22.27
C MET A 139 -16.76 6.33 -23.53
N PRO A 140 -15.86 6.48 -24.53
CA PRO A 140 -16.27 6.95 -25.84
C PRO A 140 -17.28 5.99 -26.45
N ALA A 141 -18.34 6.54 -27.06
CA ALA A 141 -19.38 5.75 -27.73
C ALA A 141 -18.88 5.05 -29.01
N SER A 142 -17.75 5.50 -29.56
CA SER A 142 -17.12 4.92 -30.76
C SER A 142 -15.59 5.04 -30.72
N GLY A 143 -14.92 4.18 -31.48
CA GLY A 143 -13.48 4.27 -31.71
C GLY A 143 -13.11 5.42 -32.65
N GLU A 144 -12.03 6.12 -32.32
CA GLU A 144 -11.41 7.13 -33.19
C GLU A 144 -9.97 6.72 -33.52
N GLY A 145 -9.59 6.83 -34.79
CA GLY A 145 -8.25 6.50 -35.28
C GLY A 145 -8.06 5.04 -35.71
N GLU A 146 -6.80 4.68 -35.96
CA GLU A 146 -6.40 3.30 -36.29
C GLU A 146 -6.52 2.40 -35.05
N SER A 147 -7.11 1.23 -35.23
CA SER A 147 -7.29 0.26 -34.15
C SER A 147 -6.15 -0.75 -34.10
N LEU A 148 -5.72 -1.12 -32.90
CA LEU A 148 -4.95 -2.34 -32.68
C LEU A 148 -5.91 -3.52 -32.64
N THR A 149 -5.89 -4.34 -33.69
CA THR A 149 -6.67 -5.58 -33.74
C THR A 149 -5.82 -6.77 -33.29
N MET A 150 -6.41 -7.61 -32.44
CA MET A 150 -5.80 -8.86 -32.00
C MET A 150 -6.80 -10.00 -32.06
N GLU A 151 -6.35 -11.16 -32.53
CA GLU A 151 -7.12 -12.40 -32.45
C GLU A 151 -6.80 -13.10 -31.13
N THR A 152 -7.85 -13.43 -30.38
CA THR A 152 -7.76 -14.15 -29.11
C THR A 152 -8.35 -15.55 -29.27
N THR A 153 -8.28 -16.37 -28.23
CA THR A 153 -8.90 -17.70 -28.21
C THR A 153 -10.43 -17.67 -28.32
N LEU A 154 -11.09 -16.54 -28.05
CA LEU A 154 -12.54 -16.43 -28.04
C LEU A 154 -13.12 -15.51 -29.12
N GLY A 155 -12.28 -14.74 -29.79
CA GLY A 155 -12.76 -13.76 -30.75
C GLY A 155 -11.76 -12.64 -31.05
N SER A 156 -12.20 -11.77 -31.95
CA SER A 156 -11.43 -10.62 -32.41
C SER A 156 -11.65 -9.44 -31.46
N VAL A 157 -10.56 -8.80 -31.06
CA VAL A 157 -10.57 -7.62 -30.19
C VAL A 157 -9.99 -6.45 -30.97
N ALA A 158 -10.64 -5.29 -30.90
CA ALA A 158 -10.09 -4.05 -31.41
C ALA A 158 -9.97 -3.01 -30.29
N LEU A 159 -8.79 -2.44 -30.14
CA LEU A 159 -8.48 -1.39 -29.18
C LEU A 159 -8.19 -0.07 -29.91
N PHE A 160 -8.70 1.04 -29.39
CA PHE A 160 -8.58 2.37 -29.98
C PHE A 160 -7.86 3.32 -29.03
N ALA A 161 -7.12 4.29 -29.58
CA ALA A 161 -6.31 5.21 -28.79
C ALA A 161 -7.14 6.04 -27.78
N ASN A 162 -8.41 6.32 -28.08
CA ASN A 162 -9.33 7.04 -27.20
C ASN A 162 -9.85 6.19 -26.02
N GLY A 163 -9.48 4.92 -25.93
CA GLY A 163 -9.91 3.99 -24.88
C GLY A 163 -11.18 3.22 -25.20
N HIS A 164 -11.81 3.44 -26.36
CA HIS A 164 -12.89 2.59 -26.84
C HIS A 164 -12.35 1.19 -27.19
N ALA A 165 -13.12 0.14 -26.96
CA ALA A 165 -12.74 -1.21 -27.35
C ALA A 165 -13.94 -2.01 -27.83
N THR A 166 -13.70 -2.97 -28.71
CA THR A 166 -14.71 -3.91 -29.17
C THR A 166 -14.26 -5.35 -29.03
N PHE A 167 -15.22 -6.24 -28.78
CA PHE A 167 -15.07 -7.69 -28.79
C PHE A 167 -16.06 -8.26 -29.80
N ASN A 168 -15.57 -8.98 -30.82
CA ASN A 168 -16.36 -9.48 -31.95
C ASN A 168 -17.23 -8.40 -32.63
N GLY A 169 -16.74 -7.15 -32.67
CA GLY A 169 -17.43 -6.01 -33.27
C GLY A 169 -18.45 -5.31 -32.37
N GLU A 170 -18.71 -5.84 -31.17
CA GLU A 170 -19.58 -5.20 -30.17
C GLU A 170 -18.75 -4.39 -29.17
N THR A 171 -19.28 -3.25 -28.72
CA THR A 171 -18.62 -2.42 -27.70
C THR A 171 -18.33 -3.24 -26.45
N TRP A 172 -17.09 -3.16 -25.99
CA TRP A 172 -16.60 -3.91 -24.84
C TRP A 172 -16.50 -3.05 -23.57
N ASP A 173 -16.10 -3.68 -22.47
CA ASP A 173 -16.13 -3.17 -21.11
C ASP A 173 -15.19 -1.97 -20.89
N ASP A 174 -15.35 -1.30 -19.75
CA ASP A 174 -14.62 -0.09 -19.37
C ASP A 174 -13.10 -0.28 -19.21
N ARG A 175 -12.67 -1.52 -18.94
CA ARG A 175 -11.27 -1.91 -18.71
C ARG A 175 -10.91 -3.19 -19.44
N PRO A 176 -10.82 -3.15 -20.78
CA PRO A 176 -10.65 -4.34 -21.60
C PRO A 176 -9.25 -4.94 -21.46
N VAL A 177 -8.23 -4.12 -21.20
CA VAL A 177 -6.84 -4.57 -20.98
C VAL A 177 -6.55 -4.59 -19.48
N ARG A 178 -6.08 -5.74 -18.97
CA ARG A 178 -5.73 -5.92 -17.56
C ARG A 178 -4.23 -5.83 -17.33
N GLU A 179 -3.45 -6.41 -18.23
CA GLU A 179 -1.99 -6.45 -18.13
C GLU A 179 -1.41 -6.66 -19.53
N TRP A 180 -0.21 -6.15 -19.77
CA TRP A 180 0.56 -6.52 -20.97
C TRP A 180 2.07 -6.44 -20.70
N TYR A 181 2.84 -7.21 -21.47
CA TYR A 181 4.30 -7.26 -21.35
C TYR A 181 4.97 -7.76 -22.64
N PRO A 182 6.21 -7.32 -22.93
CA PRO A 182 7.00 -7.84 -24.04
C PRO A 182 7.43 -9.28 -23.77
N THR A 183 7.40 -10.09 -24.82
CA THR A 183 7.81 -11.50 -24.80
C THR A 183 9.12 -11.68 -25.55
N LYS A 184 9.83 -12.78 -25.28
CA LYS A 184 11.14 -13.05 -25.89
C LYS A 184 11.13 -13.23 -27.41
N ASP A 185 9.95 -13.42 -28.00
CA ASP A 185 9.79 -13.64 -29.45
C ASP A 185 9.40 -12.39 -30.24
N GLY A 186 9.50 -11.20 -29.63
CA GLY A 186 9.23 -9.92 -30.29
C GLY A 186 7.73 -9.59 -30.42
N ARG A 187 6.91 -10.14 -29.51
CA ARG A 187 5.48 -9.84 -29.40
C ARG A 187 5.15 -9.26 -28.03
N LEU A 188 4.08 -8.49 -27.96
CA LEU A 188 3.45 -8.09 -26.71
C LEU A 188 2.35 -9.11 -26.37
N ALA A 189 2.44 -9.72 -25.19
CA ALA A 189 1.35 -10.50 -24.62
C ALA A 189 0.38 -9.54 -23.93
N VAL A 190 -0.93 -9.69 -24.18
CA VAL A 190 -1.98 -8.83 -23.65
C VAL A 190 -3.02 -9.68 -22.94
N THR A 191 -3.13 -9.52 -21.63
CA THR A 191 -4.18 -10.13 -20.81
C THR A 191 -5.39 -9.20 -20.81
N LEU A 192 -6.55 -9.74 -21.15
CA LEU A 192 -7.79 -8.98 -21.28
C LEU A 192 -8.81 -9.35 -20.21
N ALA A 193 -9.75 -8.43 -19.95
CA ALA A 193 -10.91 -8.69 -19.09
C ALA A 193 -11.78 -9.80 -19.68
N VAL A 194 -12.54 -10.48 -18.84
CA VAL A 194 -13.41 -11.56 -19.28
C VAL A 194 -14.77 -10.97 -19.70
N PRO A 195 -15.28 -11.23 -20.91
CA PRO A 195 -16.64 -10.86 -21.29
C PRO A 195 -17.66 -11.43 -20.30
N ARG A 196 -18.74 -10.69 -20.03
CA ARG A 196 -19.75 -11.05 -19.02
C ARG A 196 -20.19 -12.51 -19.16
N GLY A 197 -19.91 -13.32 -18.14
CA GLY A 197 -20.37 -14.72 -18.03
C GLY A 197 -19.33 -15.79 -18.33
N GLU A 198 -18.09 -15.42 -18.67
CA GLU A 198 -17.00 -16.38 -18.87
C GLU A 198 -16.03 -16.47 -17.68
N HIS A 199 -15.20 -17.52 -17.63
CA HIS A 199 -14.33 -17.84 -16.48
C HIS A 199 -12.83 -17.93 -16.81
N PHE A 200 -12.42 -17.65 -18.05
CA PHE A 200 -11.04 -17.83 -18.50
C PHE A 200 -10.35 -16.51 -18.82
N LEU A 201 -9.07 -16.39 -18.45
CA LEU A 201 -8.21 -15.28 -18.86
C LEU A 201 -8.01 -15.31 -20.38
N HIS A 202 -8.28 -14.20 -21.06
CA HIS A 202 -8.02 -14.08 -22.50
C HIS A 202 -6.65 -13.46 -22.73
N VAL A 203 -5.84 -14.14 -23.53
CA VAL A 203 -4.51 -13.66 -23.91
C VAL A 203 -4.50 -13.42 -25.42
N GLY A 204 -4.20 -12.19 -25.81
CA GLY A 204 -3.89 -11.79 -27.18
C GLY A 204 -2.40 -11.58 -27.37
N PHE A 205 -1.95 -11.66 -28.63
CA PHE A 205 -0.57 -11.34 -29.00
C PHE A 205 -0.56 -10.35 -30.16
N VAL A 206 0.27 -9.32 -30.05
CA VAL A 206 0.49 -8.34 -31.12
C VAL A 206 2.00 -8.13 -31.34
N PRO A 207 2.44 -7.67 -32.53
CA PRO A 207 3.84 -7.35 -32.76
C PRO A 207 4.35 -6.31 -31.76
N GLU A 208 5.59 -6.46 -31.29
CA GLU A 208 6.25 -5.47 -30.46
C GLU A 208 6.70 -4.28 -31.33
N THR A 209 5.89 -3.22 -31.32
CA THR A 209 6.20 -1.94 -31.96
C THR A 209 5.95 -0.81 -30.99
N ASP A 210 6.64 0.32 -31.16
CA ASP A 210 6.44 1.51 -30.33
C ASP A 210 4.98 1.99 -30.36
N ALA A 211 4.34 1.90 -31.53
CA ALA A 211 2.93 2.27 -31.71
C ALA A 211 2.00 1.37 -30.89
N ASN A 212 2.19 0.04 -30.93
CA ASN A 212 1.37 -0.90 -30.19
C ASN A 212 1.57 -0.76 -28.68
N ALA A 213 2.82 -0.60 -28.24
CA ALA A 213 3.13 -0.37 -26.84
C ALA A 213 2.54 0.96 -26.35
N ALA A 214 2.62 2.03 -27.14
CA ALA A 214 2.01 3.32 -26.81
C ALA A 214 0.48 3.24 -26.71
N LEU A 215 -0.17 2.49 -27.60
CA LEU A 215 -1.61 2.27 -27.55
C LEU A 215 -2.00 1.47 -26.30
N LEU A 216 -1.31 0.38 -25.99
CA LEU A 216 -1.59 -0.41 -24.78
C LEU A 216 -1.39 0.42 -23.49
N ARG A 217 -0.39 1.32 -23.46
CA ARG A 217 -0.18 2.28 -22.37
C ARG A 217 -1.32 3.27 -22.15
N SER A 218 -2.19 3.50 -23.15
CA SER A 218 -3.39 4.35 -22.97
C SER A 218 -4.53 3.64 -22.24
N TYR A 219 -4.41 2.31 -22.10
CA TYR A 219 -5.30 1.49 -21.29
C TYR A 219 -4.72 1.23 -19.91
N VAL A 220 -3.48 0.74 -19.82
CA VAL A 220 -2.80 0.41 -18.55
C VAL A 220 -1.28 0.41 -18.75
N PRO A 221 -0.45 0.74 -17.75
CA PRO A 221 1.01 0.58 -17.86
C PRO A 221 1.40 -0.88 -18.09
N SER A 222 2.59 -1.10 -18.65
CA SER A 222 3.13 -2.46 -18.78
C SER A 222 3.37 -3.08 -17.41
N ARG A 223 3.48 -4.42 -17.35
CA ARG A 223 3.81 -5.14 -16.11
C ARG A 223 5.07 -4.61 -15.42
N ASP A 224 6.11 -4.32 -16.20
CA ASP A 224 7.38 -3.81 -15.66
C ASP A 224 7.22 -2.37 -15.17
N GLU A 225 6.47 -1.54 -15.91
CA GLU A 225 6.12 -0.18 -15.50
C GLU A 225 5.31 -0.19 -14.19
N LEU A 226 4.34 -1.09 -14.04
CA LEU A 226 3.55 -1.24 -12.81
C LEU A 226 4.43 -1.55 -11.59
N THR A 227 5.48 -2.36 -11.76
CA THR A 227 6.41 -2.68 -10.67
C THR A 227 7.19 -1.43 -10.23
N SER A 228 7.69 -0.66 -11.20
CA SER A 228 8.39 0.61 -10.94
C SER A 228 7.47 1.65 -10.30
N LEU A 229 6.23 1.76 -10.79
CA LEU A 229 5.21 2.67 -10.26
C LEU A 229 4.81 2.31 -8.82
N ALA A 230 4.66 1.02 -8.51
CA ALA A 230 4.39 0.55 -7.15
C ALA A 230 5.55 0.87 -6.19
N GLN A 231 6.80 0.66 -6.62
CA GLN A 231 7.97 1.04 -5.84
C GLN A 231 8.02 2.55 -5.60
N ARG A 232 7.74 3.34 -6.64
CA ARG A 232 7.68 4.81 -6.54
C ARG A 232 6.64 5.23 -5.51
N LEU A 233 5.42 4.68 -5.57
CA LEU A 233 4.36 4.94 -4.60
C LEU A 233 4.81 4.62 -3.18
N ALA A 234 5.34 3.41 -2.96
CA ALA A 234 5.80 2.97 -1.64
C ALA A 234 6.82 3.92 -1.01
N VAL A 235 7.80 4.39 -1.79
CA VAL A 235 8.85 5.30 -1.29
C VAL A 235 8.30 6.70 -0.98
N HIS A 236 7.42 7.24 -1.84
CA HIS A 236 6.81 8.55 -1.61
C HIS A 236 5.94 8.56 -0.36
N GLU A 237 5.17 7.50 -0.16
CA GLU A 237 4.31 7.36 1.00
C GLU A 237 5.08 7.12 2.28
N GLN A 238 6.12 6.28 2.23
CA GLN A 238 7.00 6.08 3.38
C GLN A 238 7.63 7.41 3.81
N TYR A 239 8.04 8.26 2.87
CA TYR A 239 8.56 9.59 3.20
C TYR A 239 7.48 10.47 3.85
N ALA A 240 6.30 10.57 3.24
CA ALA A 240 5.21 11.39 3.77
C ALA A 240 4.77 10.94 5.18
N LEU A 241 4.62 9.63 5.41
CA LEU A 241 4.34 9.06 6.73
C LEU A 241 5.44 9.41 7.74
N THR A 242 6.71 9.20 7.37
CA THR A 242 7.84 9.48 8.27
C THR A 242 7.86 10.97 8.69
N CYS A 243 7.55 11.88 7.75
CA CYS A 243 7.44 13.30 8.04
C CYS A 243 6.33 13.62 9.04
N ILE A 244 5.17 12.97 8.91
CA ILE A 244 4.02 13.16 9.80
C ILE A 244 4.29 12.54 11.19
N GLU A 245 4.74 11.30 11.25
CA GLU A 245 4.97 10.57 12.51
C GLU A 245 6.01 11.23 13.39
N SER A 246 7.09 11.72 12.79
CA SER A 246 8.16 12.37 13.53
C SER A 246 7.86 13.84 13.84
N GLY A 247 6.84 14.43 13.22
CA GLY A 247 6.62 15.88 13.22
C GLY A 247 7.77 16.67 12.57
N THR A 248 8.68 16.01 11.84
CA THR A 248 9.86 16.63 11.23
C THR A 248 9.87 16.40 9.74
N MET A 249 10.07 17.46 8.96
CA MET A 249 10.05 17.41 7.49
C MET A 249 11.43 17.12 6.88
N VAL A 250 12.42 16.78 7.71
CA VAL A 250 13.83 16.71 7.30
C VAL A 250 14.32 15.27 7.30
N HIS A 251 13.83 14.48 6.34
CA HIS A 251 14.30 13.11 6.10
C HIS A 251 15.07 13.02 4.78
N TYR A 252 16.27 13.63 4.74
CA TYR A 252 17.03 13.85 3.50
C TYR A 252 17.26 12.60 2.64
N VAL A 253 17.55 11.45 3.27
CA VAL A 253 17.80 10.19 2.54
C VAL A 253 16.54 9.72 1.81
N LEU A 254 15.40 9.75 2.50
CA LEU A 254 14.11 9.34 1.95
C LEU A 254 13.58 10.36 0.92
N ALA A 255 13.72 11.66 1.19
CA ALA A 255 13.38 12.72 0.25
C ALA A 255 14.18 12.59 -1.06
N SER A 256 15.49 12.35 -0.93
CA SER A 256 16.37 12.16 -2.09
C SER A 256 16.02 10.90 -2.87
N ALA A 257 15.63 9.82 -2.17
CA ALA A 257 15.19 8.58 -2.82
C ALA A 257 13.87 8.79 -3.59
N ALA A 258 12.90 9.48 -2.98
CA ALA A 258 11.63 9.80 -3.60
C ALA A 258 11.81 10.71 -4.83
N SER A 259 12.60 11.79 -4.72
CA SER A 259 12.92 12.67 -5.85
C SER A 259 13.63 11.90 -6.98
N ARG A 260 14.65 11.08 -6.68
CA ARG A 260 15.33 10.28 -7.73
C ARG A 260 14.39 9.35 -8.48
N LEU A 261 13.40 8.75 -7.80
CA LEU A 261 12.41 7.90 -8.46
C LEU A 261 11.42 8.70 -9.32
N SER A 262 11.13 9.94 -8.93
CA SER A 262 10.30 10.86 -9.71
C SER A 262 11.03 11.49 -10.90
N ASP A 263 12.32 11.75 -10.76
CA ASP A 263 13.18 12.38 -11.75
C ASP A 263 13.95 11.35 -12.61
N ALA A 264 13.70 10.05 -12.42
CA ALA A 264 14.33 9.00 -13.19
C ALA A 264 14.04 9.17 -14.69
N GLU A 265 15.04 8.96 -15.53
CA GLU A 265 14.89 9.08 -16.98
C GLU A 265 13.78 8.15 -17.47
N GLY A 266 12.80 8.72 -18.20
CA GLY A 266 11.63 7.99 -18.69
C GLY A 266 10.49 7.82 -17.69
N ALA A 267 10.61 8.32 -16.45
CA ALA A 267 9.50 8.32 -15.49
C ALA A 267 8.36 9.23 -15.98
N ARG A 268 7.16 8.66 -16.12
CA ARG A 268 5.95 9.44 -16.44
C ARG A 268 5.45 10.19 -15.20
N LYS A 269 4.78 11.31 -15.40
CA LYS A 269 4.08 11.97 -14.29
C LYS A 269 2.93 11.09 -13.82
N ALA A 270 2.71 11.01 -12.51
CA ALA A 270 1.62 10.21 -11.97
C ALA A 270 0.24 10.64 -12.50
N SER A 271 0.05 11.94 -12.76
CA SER A 271 -1.15 12.50 -13.38
C SER A 271 -1.41 12.06 -14.83
N GLU A 272 -0.39 11.51 -15.51
CA GLU A 272 -0.48 11.04 -16.89
C GLU A 272 -0.68 9.52 -16.96
N ILE A 273 -0.73 8.84 -15.80
CA ILE A 273 -0.91 7.39 -15.75
C ILE A 273 -2.39 7.06 -15.88
N VAL A 274 -2.70 6.24 -16.88
CA VAL A 274 -4.06 5.80 -17.19
C VAL A 274 -4.24 4.33 -16.82
N GLY A 275 -5.40 3.99 -16.25
CA GLY A 275 -5.84 2.62 -15.94
C GLY A 275 -5.10 1.89 -14.82
N TRP A 276 -4.23 2.59 -14.09
CA TRP A 276 -3.71 2.11 -12.82
C TRP A 276 -4.44 2.84 -11.68
N ASP A 277 -5.19 2.09 -10.88
CA ASP A 277 -6.08 2.67 -9.85
C ASP A 277 -5.35 3.46 -8.76
N LEU A 278 -4.07 3.18 -8.56
CA LEU A 278 -3.23 3.88 -7.59
C LEU A 278 -2.56 5.14 -8.16
N ALA A 279 -2.77 5.47 -9.44
CA ALA A 279 -2.19 6.67 -10.06
C ALA A 279 -2.56 7.98 -9.34
N PRO A 280 -3.83 8.24 -8.96
CA PRO A 280 -4.19 9.45 -8.21
C PRO A 280 -3.51 9.50 -6.84
N ARG A 281 -3.38 8.34 -6.19
CA ARG A 281 -2.71 8.18 -4.89
C ARG A 281 -1.21 8.49 -5.00
N LEU A 282 -0.55 7.98 -6.04
CA LEU A 282 0.83 8.32 -6.35
C LEU A 282 1.01 9.82 -6.62
N ALA A 283 0.11 10.43 -7.41
CA ALA A 283 0.17 11.85 -7.71
C ALA A 283 0.06 12.72 -6.44
N ALA A 284 -0.82 12.34 -5.51
CA ALA A 284 -0.94 13.05 -4.25
C ALA A 284 0.29 12.83 -3.33
N ALA A 285 0.84 11.62 -3.29
CA ALA A 285 2.06 11.33 -2.53
C ALA A 285 3.26 12.13 -3.07
N GLU A 286 3.41 12.21 -4.40
CA GLU A 286 4.41 13.05 -5.07
C GLU A 286 4.26 14.53 -4.72
N ALA A 287 3.03 15.06 -4.75
CA ALA A 287 2.76 16.44 -4.37
C ALA A 287 3.12 16.72 -2.90
N ALA A 288 2.82 15.78 -1.99
CA ALA A 288 3.19 15.90 -0.58
C ALA A 288 4.72 15.92 -0.40
N VAL A 289 5.44 15.02 -1.07
CA VAL A 289 6.91 14.96 -1.03
C VAL A 289 7.54 16.24 -1.57
N ASP A 290 7.09 16.71 -2.73
CA ASP A 290 7.59 17.93 -3.38
C ASP A 290 7.35 19.17 -2.51
N ALA A 291 6.19 19.25 -1.84
CA ALA A 291 5.91 20.32 -0.90
C ALA A 291 6.84 20.31 0.33
N PHE A 292 7.08 19.13 0.92
CA PHE A 292 8.06 18.98 2.01
C PHE A 292 9.47 19.38 1.57
N TRP A 293 9.87 19.03 0.34
CA TRP A 293 11.22 19.31 -0.17
C TRP A 293 11.44 20.79 -0.49
N ARG A 294 10.48 21.47 -1.14
CA ARG A 294 10.57 22.91 -1.49
C ARG A 294 10.62 23.83 -0.28
N ARG A 295 10.12 23.40 0.88
CA ARG A 295 10.26 24.13 2.15
C ARG A 295 11.73 24.36 2.55
N LYS A 296 12.69 23.58 2.05
CA LYS A 296 14.13 23.81 2.30
C LYS A 296 14.69 25.09 1.65
N THR A 297 13.98 25.71 0.71
CA THR A 297 14.57 26.77 -0.16
C THR A 297 13.99 28.17 0.00
N ALA A 298 13.01 28.39 0.90
CA ALA A 298 12.38 29.71 1.09
C ALA A 298 12.94 30.41 2.34
N ASP A 299 13.72 31.49 2.15
CA ASP A 299 14.49 32.18 3.19
C ASP A 299 13.81 33.50 3.65
N ASN A 300 12.47 33.55 3.64
CA ASN A 300 11.71 34.77 3.94
C ASN A 300 10.31 34.45 4.52
N ASN A 301 10.00 35.06 5.69
CA ASN A 301 8.83 34.75 6.54
C ASN A 301 7.43 34.78 5.87
N ARG A 302 7.25 35.44 4.72
CA ARG A 302 5.96 35.45 3.98
C ARG A 302 5.81 34.31 2.98
N GLU A 303 6.91 33.92 2.34
CA GLU A 303 6.93 32.74 1.44
C GLU A 303 6.77 31.47 2.29
N GLN A 304 7.36 31.45 3.49
CA GLN A 304 7.23 30.38 4.46
C GLN A 304 5.76 30.08 4.86
N GLN A 305 4.91 31.09 5.06
CA GLN A 305 3.50 30.89 5.44
C GLN A 305 2.63 30.35 4.29
N HIS A 306 2.84 30.82 3.06
CA HIS A 306 2.09 30.36 1.89
C HIS A 306 2.49 28.94 1.47
N ASP A 307 3.77 28.61 1.61
CA ASP A 307 4.28 27.27 1.33
C ASP A 307 3.85 26.27 2.40
N GLU A 308 3.66 26.71 3.66
CA GLU A 308 3.07 25.90 4.73
C GLU A 308 1.63 25.49 4.43
N GLU A 309 0.76 26.43 4.06
CA GLU A 309 -0.63 26.12 3.71
C GLU A 309 -0.74 25.14 2.54
N LYS A 310 0.05 25.34 1.48
CA LYS A 310 0.11 24.44 0.33
C LYS A 310 0.64 23.05 0.67
N THR A 311 1.68 22.98 1.49
CA THR A 311 2.23 21.71 1.99
C THR A 311 1.17 20.93 2.73
N TRP A 312 0.41 21.60 3.59
CA TRP A 312 -0.66 20.95 4.35
C TRP A 312 -1.85 20.54 3.50
N GLN A 313 -2.25 21.35 2.52
CA GLN A 313 -3.29 20.96 1.55
C GLN A 313 -2.88 19.71 0.76
N ALA A 314 -1.62 19.60 0.34
CA ALA A 314 -1.11 18.42 -0.35
C ALA A 314 -1.12 17.17 0.53
N ILE A 315 -0.73 17.30 1.80
CA ILE A 315 -0.76 16.20 2.78
C ILE A 315 -2.18 15.75 3.06
N GLN A 316 -3.12 16.68 3.28
CA GLN A 316 -4.53 16.36 3.48
C GLN A 316 -5.13 15.68 2.26
N ALA A 317 -4.81 16.14 1.06
CA ALA A 317 -5.27 15.52 -0.18
C ALA A 317 -4.76 14.07 -0.30
N TRP A 318 -3.48 13.82 -0.01
CA TRP A 318 -2.91 12.47 -0.01
C TRP A 318 -3.50 11.57 1.06
N VAL A 319 -3.55 12.02 2.32
CA VAL A 319 -4.09 11.24 3.44
C VAL A 319 -5.52 10.77 3.16
N ARG A 320 -6.39 11.66 2.67
CA ARG A 320 -7.81 11.35 2.39
C ARG A 320 -8.02 10.24 1.37
N ILE A 321 -7.10 10.05 0.43
CA ILE A 321 -7.18 9.03 -0.62
C ILE A 321 -6.25 7.84 -0.34
N SER A 322 -5.59 7.84 0.81
CA SER A 322 -4.69 6.79 1.24
C SER A 322 -5.38 5.83 2.22
N PRO A 323 -4.84 4.60 2.40
CA PRO A 323 -5.28 3.66 3.44
C PRO A 323 -5.13 4.20 4.87
N TRP A 324 -4.37 5.28 5.05
CA TRP A 324 -4.16 5.93 6.34
C TRP A 324 -5.20 7.01 6.64
N LYS A 325 -6.20 7.22 5.78
CA LYS A 325 -7.24 8.25 6.00
C LYS A 325 -7.88 8.15 7.40
N ASP A 326 -8.03 6.93 7.90
CA ASP A 326 -8.67 6.63 9.19
C ASP A 326 -7.66 6.64 10.36
N ASP A 327 -6.35 6.72 10.08
CA ASP A 327 -5.28 6.86 11.09
C ASP A 327 -5.04 8.30 11.53
N PHE A 328 -5.69 9.22 10.82
CA PHE A 328 -5.37 10.62 10.82
C PHE A 328 -6.64 11.45 11.07
N ASP A 329 -7.04 11.52 12.34
CA ASP A 329 -8.00 12.53 12.80
C ASP A 329 -7.29 13.88 12.95
N PHE A 330 -7.32 14.70 11.89
CA PHE A 330 -6.80 16.06 11.92
C PHE A 330 -7.95 17.08 11.97
N GLU A 331 -8.00 17.90 13.03
CA GLU A 331 -8.66 19.20 13.01
C GLU A 331 -7.58 20.28 13.08
N VAL A 332 -7.61 21.24 12.15
CA VAL A 332 -6.56 22.27 12.05
C VAL A 332 -6.86 23.38 13.06
N ILE A 333 -6.09 23.44 14.14
CA ILE A 333 -6.06 24.60 15.03
C ILE A 333 -4.72 25.32 14.81
N PRO A 334 -4.71 26.52 14.20
CA PRO A 334 -3.49 27.30 14.07
C PRO A 334 -2.99 27.69 15.47
N THR A 335 -1.79 27.24 15.87
CA THR A 335 -1.18 27.72 17.10
C THR A 335 -0.74 29.17 16.92
N PRO A 336 -1.20 30.13 17.75
CA PRO A 336 -0.69 31.49 17.68
C PRO A 336 0.80 31.53 18.07
N PRO A 337 1.62 32.38 17.42
CA PRO A 337 3.06 32.41 17.65
C PRO A 337 3.38 32.76 19.10
N ARG A 338 4.25 31.96 19.74
CA ARG A 338 4.82 32.35 21.04
C ARG A 338 5.74 33.56 20.83
N PRO A 339 5.66 34.63 21.63
CA PRO A 339 6.35 35.90 21.36
C PRO A 339 7.89 35.86 21.41
N TRP A 340 8.51 34.70 21.63
CA TRP A 340 9.96 34.55 21.82
C TRP A 340 10.55 33.29 21.14
N ALA A 341 9.81 32.62 20.27
CA ALA A 341 10.33 31.48 19.50
C ALA A 341 11.11 31.96 18.26
N ILE A 342 12.41 31.68 18.21
CA ILE A 342 13.26 31.82 17.01
C ILE A 342 13.08 30.62 16.06
N ALA A 343 12.45 29.54 16.54
CA ALA A 343 11.99 28.43 15.72
C ALA A 343 10.58 28.75 15.21
N SER A 344 10.31 28.39 13.95
CA SER A 344 8.99 28.40 13.30
C SER A 344 7.89 27.89 14.24
N PRO A 345 6.62 28.34 14.10
CA PRO A 345 5.54 27.87 14.95
C PRO A 345 5.56 26.35 15.06
N GLU A 346 5.73 25.83 16.29
CA GLU A 346 5.50 24.43 16.61
C GLU A 346 4.01 24.17 16.33
N VAL A 347 3.73 23.62 15.15
CA VAL A 347 2.41 23.08 14.86
C VAL A 347 2.35 21.75 15.61
N GLU A 348 1.61 21.76 16.70
CA GLU A 348 1.26 20.55 17.42
C GLU A 348 0.30 19.76 16.50
N ILE A 349 0.82 18.74 15.82
CA ILE A 349 -0.03 17.74 15.17
C ILE A 349 -0.74 17.00 16.30
N GLN A 350 -1.88 17.53 16.74
CA GLN A 350 -2.71 16.87 17.73
C GLN A 350 -3.33 15.66 17.03
N ARG A 351 -2.84 14.46 17.38
CA ARG A 351 -3.65 13.24 17.23
C ARG A 351 -4.90 13.48 18.05
N ILE A 352 -6.02 13.77 17.41
CA ILE A 352 -7.31 13.75 18.10
C ILE A 352 -7.66 12.27 18.25
N TYR A 353 -7.27 11.66 19.37
CA TYR A 353 -7.90 10.40 19.76
C TYR A 353 -9.34 10.76 20.15
N ARG A 354 -10.32 10.46 19.29
CA ARG A 354 -11.71 10.39 19.74
C ARG A 354 -12.01 9.04 20.38
#